data_AF-A0A3C0PCP2-F1
#
_entry.id   AF-A0A3C0PCP2-F1
#
_cell.length_a   1.000
_cell.length_b   1.000
_cell.length_c   1.000
_cell.angle_alpha   90.00
_cell.angle_beta   90.00
_cell.angle_gamma   90.00
#
_symmetry.space_group_name_H-M   'P 1'
#
loop_
_entity.id
_entity.type
_entity.pdbx_description
1 polymer ?
#
loop_
_entity_poly.entity_id
_entity_poly.type
_entity_poly.pdbx_seq_one_letter_code
_entity_poly.pdbx_strand_id
1 'polypeptide(L)'
;MQKNYVHPINNAQVLIDDKVIGYISLLHPLTKNAINKKSAIAVLEIDFTDFAKLIPLKLQVKMPSKYQFTVLDFNFVMDKGVVYADSVENLQNIVTNLNYEISLKDIYESAEMLGKKSMTYAVKLWSDDHTLSGEEIENFHSSFIQNAKNFGYELKMM
;
A
#
# COMPACT_ATOMS: atom_id res chain seq x y z
N MET A 1 18.77 -14.51 13.17
CA MET A 1 19.83 -15.17 12.35
C MET A 1 19.49 -14.97 10.88
N GLN A 2 20.24 -14.14 10.16
CA GLN A 2 20.02 -13.93 8.72
C GLN A 2 20.50 -15.19 7.99
N LYS A 3 19.58 -15.95 7.37
CA LYS A 3 19.93 -17.18 6.66
C LYS A 3 20.78 -16.81 5.43
N ASN A 4 21.94 -17.46 5.23
CA ASN A 4 22.93 -17.11 4.20
C ASN A 4 22.42 -17.14 2.74
N TYR A 5 21.24 -17.69 2.49
CA TYR A 5 20.62 -17.80 1.18
C TYR A 5 19.56 -16.74 0.90
N VAL A 6 19.26 -15.84 1.85
CA VAL A 6 18.30 -14.74 1.70
C VAL A 6 18.96 -13.58 0.95
N HIS A 7 18.24 -12.99 -0.01
CA HIS A 7 18.75 -11.81 -0.72
C HIS A 7 18.82 -10.59 0.22
N PRO A 8 19.92 -9.81 0.23
CA PRO A 8 20.11 -8.72 1.19
C PRO A 8 19.14 -7.52 1.03
N ILE A 9 18.33 -7.51 -0.02
CA ILE A 9 17.49 -6.36 -0.41
C ILE A 9 16.09 -6.87 -0.72
N ASN A 10 15.98 -7.85 -1.62
CA ASN A 10 14.70 -8.43 -2.02
C ASN A 10 14.26 -9.52 -1.03
N ASN A 11 13.94 -9.10 0.19
CA ASN A 11 13.43 -9.93 1.27
C ASN A 11 12.46 -9.14 2.13
N ALA A 12 11.46 -9.82 2.68
CA ALA A 12 10.49 -9.26 3.61
C ALA A 12 10.11 -10.31 4.66
N GLN A 13 9.85 -9.84 5.88
CA GLN A 13 9.27 -10.67 6.93
C GLN A 13 7.75 -10.71 6.76
N VAL A 14 7.14 -11.83 7.15
CA VAL A 14 5.69 -11.96 7.25
C VAL A 14 5.33 -11.80 8.73
N LEU A 15 4.47 -10.83 9.03
CA LEU A 15 4.06 -10.51 10.40
C LEU A 15 2.55 -10.69 10.58
N ILE A 16 2.15 -11.05 11.80
CA ILE A 16 0.78 -11.02 12.31
C ILE A 16 0.85 -10.33 13.67
N ASP A 17 0.12 -9.22 13.87
CA ASP A 17 0.12 -8.46 15.12
C ASP A 17 1.55 -8.24 15.67
N ASP A 18 2.45 -7.72 14.81
CA ASP A 18 3.88 -7.50 15.06
C ASP A 18 4.74 -8.74 15.35
N LYS A 19 4.14 -9.93 15.36
CA LYS A 19 4.86 -11.20 15.49
C LYS A 19 5.31 -11.69 14.12
N VAL A 20 6.61 -11.88 13.95
CA VAL A 20 7.17 -12.54 12.75
C VAL A 20 6.77 -14.02 12.73
N ILE A 21 6.07 -14.44 11.69
CA ILE A 21 5.63 -15.82 11.46
C ILE A 21 6.25 -16.44 10.21
N GLY A 22 7.12 -15.72 9.51
CA GLY A 22 7.69 -16.21 8.26
C GLY A 22 8.50 -15.16 7.52
N TYR A 23 8.89 -15.50 6.30
CA TYR A 23 9.55 -14.57 5.38
C TYR A 23 9.32 -14.97 3.92
N ILE A 24 9.42 -13.98 3.04
CA ILE A 24 9.51 -14.15 1.59
C ILE A 24 10.80 -13.50 1.10
N SER A 25 11.54 -14.15 0.21
CA SER A 25 12.77 -13.58 -0.34
C SER A 25 13.14 -14.18 -1.69
N LEU A 26 13.84 -13.41 -2.50
CA LEU A 26 14.64 -13.98 -3.58
C LEU A 26 15.84 -14.73 -2.99
N LEU A 27 16.29 -15.78 -3.67
CA LEU A 27 17.56 -16.39 -3.30
C LEU A 27 18.73 -15.41 -3.51
N HIS A 28 19.70 -15.47 -2.60
CA HIS A 28 20.97 -14.79 -2.74
C HIS A 28 21.61 -15.17 -4.09
N PRO A 29 22.18 -14.21 -4.86
CA PRO A 29 22.71 -14.48 -6.20
C PRO A 29 23.69 -15.66 -6.26
N LEU A 30 24.53 -15.84 -5.24
CA LEU A 30 25.46 -16.97 -5.13
C LEU A 30 24.74 -18.32 -5.06
N THR A 31 23.73 -18.45 -4.18
CA THR A 31 22.93 -19.67 -4.02
C THR A 31 22.11 -19.94 -5.28
N LYS A 32 21.49 -18.91 -5.84
CA LYS A 32 20.74 -18.98 -7.10
C LYS A 32 21.61 -19.53 -8.24
N ASN A 33 22.83 -19.02 -8.38
CA ASN A 33 23.76 -19.41 -9.46
C ASN A 33 24.26 -20.86 -9.34
N ALA A 34 24.28 -21.42 -8.13
CA ALA A 34 24.60 -22.83 -7.90
C ALA A 34 23.45 -23.77 -8.32
N ILE A 35 22.19 -23.29 -8.29
CA ILE A 35 21.01 -24.05 -8.70
C ILE A 35 20.73 -23.86 -10.20
N ASN A 36 20.47 -22.62 -10.61
CA ASN A 36 20.23 -22.25 -12.02
C ASN A 36 20.46 -20.75 -12.23
N LYS A 37 21.46 -20.40 -13.03
CA LYS A 37 21.84 -19.01 -13.32
C LYS A 37 20.75 -18.19 -14.02
N LYS A 38 19.90 -18.84 -14.84
CA LYS A 38 18.88 -18.18 -15.66
C LYS A 38 17.54 -18.03 -14.95
N SER A 39 17.32 -18.73 -13.84
CA SER A 39 16.05 -18.67 -13.10
C SER A 39 16.04 -17.54 -12.09
N ALA A 40 14.87 -16.93 -11.89
CA ALA A 40 14.54 -16.19 -10.69
C ALA A 40 13.89 -17.17 -9.69
N ILE A 41 14.48 -17.31 -8.50
CA ILE A 41 14.00 -18.26 -7.48
C ILE A 41 13.58 -17.43 -6.26
N ALA A 42 12.30 -17.54 -5.90
CA ALA A 42 11.74 -16.99 -4.68
C ALA A 42 11.48 -18.12 -3.67
N VAL A 43 11.64 -17.81 -2.39
CA VAL A 43 11.39 -18.70 -1.25
C VAL A 43 10.37 -18.03 -0.35
N LEU A 44 9.38 -18.80 0.10
CA LEU A 44 8.41 -18.42 1.11
C LEU A 44 8.43 -19.48 2.20
N GLU A 45 8.56 -19.04 3.46
CA GLU A 45 8.48 -19.90 4.63
C GLU A 45 7.48 -19.27 5.60
N ILE A 46 6.54 -20.08 6.09
CA ILE A 46 5.50 -19.67 7.04
C ILE A 46 5.45 -20.72 8.15
N ASP A 47 5.50 -20.28 9.40
CA ASP A 47 5.21 -21.12 10.56
C ASP A 47 3.70 -21.43 10.58
N PHE A 48 3.37 -22.66 10.20
CA PHE A 48 1.99 -23.09 10.15
C PHE A 48 1.34 -23.22 11.54
N THR A 49 2.13 -23.44 12.59
CA THR A 49 1.63 -23.52 13.97
C THR A 49 1.13 -22.16 14.44
N ASP A 50 1.87 -21.10 14.15
CA ASP A 50 1.46 -19.75 14.47
C ASP A 50 0.36 -19.24 13.53
N PHE A 51 0.43 -19.59 12.24
CA PHE A 51 -0.63 -19.29 11.28
C PHE A 51 -1.97 -19.95 11.67
N ALA A 52 -1.96 -21.20 12.14
CA ALA A 52 -3.19 -21.92 12.52
C ALA A 52 -3.88 -21.37 13.77
N LYS A 53 -3.19 -20.55 14.58
CA LYS A 53 -3.81 -19.87 15.75
C LYS A 53 -4.66 -18.67 15.34
N LEU A 54 -4.55 -18.21 14.09
CA LEU A 54 -5.38 -17.13 13.59
C LEU A 54 -6.84 -17.51 13.66
N ILE A 55 -7.63 -16.68 14.33
CA ILE A 55 -9.08 -16.76 14.26
C ILE A 55 -9.46 -16.34 12.84
N PRO A 56 -10.14 -17.19 12.04
CA PRO A 56 -10.58 -16.80 10.72
C PRO A 56 -11.43 -15.53 10.82
N LEU A 57 -11.08 -14.52 10.02
CA LEU A 57 -11.83 -13.28 9.97
C LEU A 57 -13.31 -13.61 9.77
N LYS A 58 -14.18 -13.11 10.64
CA LYS A 58 -15.62 -13.22 10.39
C LYS A 58 -15.89 -12.60 9.04
N LEU A 59 -16.44 -13.39 8.11
CA LEU A 59 -16.85 -12.89 6.81
C LEU A 59 -17.92 -11.82 7.03
N GLN A 60 -17.52 -10.55 6.93
CA GLN A 60 -18.45 -9.45 6.97
C GLN A 60 -18.98 -9.25 5.56
N VAL A 61 -20.18 -9.77 5.32
CA VAL A 61 -20.87 -9.53 4.05
C VAL A 61 -21.52 -8.15 4.14
N LYS A 62 -20.92 -7.16 3.47
CA LYS A 62 -21.54 -5.84 3.28
C LYS A 62 -22.31 -5.84 1.96
N MET A 63 -23.54 -5.35 1.96
CA MET A 63 -24.27 -5.14 0.71
C MET A 63 -23.56 -4.04 -0.11
N PRO A 64 -23.39 -4.22 -1.43
CA PRO A 64 -22.83 -3.18 -2.27
C PRO A 64 -23.76 -1.96 -2.28
N SER A 65 -23.18 -0.76 -2.34
CA SER A 65 -23.97 0.46 -2.52
C SER A 65 -24.73 0.39 -3.84
N LYS A 66 -25.98 0.87 -3.83
CA LYS A 66 -26.78 1.08 -5.04
C LYS A 66 -26.46 2.41 -5.74
N TYR A 67 -25.70 3.28 -5.07
CA TYR A 67 -25.32 4.59 -5.56
C TYR A 67 -23.98 4.52 -6.31
N GLN A 68 -23.80 5.44 -7.24
CA GLN A 68 -22.57 5.53 -8.02
C GLN A 68 -21.38 5.93 -7.14
N PHE A 69 -20.20 5.44 -7.50
CA PHE A 69 -18.94 5.90 -6.90
C PHE A 69 -18.27 6.95 -7.79
N THR A 70 -17.48 7.80 -7.16
CA THR A 70 -16.58 8.76 -7.82
C THR A 70 -15.15 8.30 -7.62
N VAL A 71 -14.28 8.46 -8.61
CA VAL A 71 -12.84 8.19 -8.47
C VAL A 71 -12.09 9.51 -8.59
N LEU A 72 -11.24 9.81 -7.61
CA LEU A 72 -10.35 10.96 -7.59
C LEU A 72 -8.90 10.47 -7.69
N ASP A 73 -8.12 11.06 -8.60
CA ASP A 73 -6.70 10.77 -8.73
C ASP A 73 -5.87 11.85 -8.01
N PHE A 74 -4.96 11.43 -7.13
CA PHE A 74 -4.04 12.30 -6.42
C PHE A 74 -2.60 11.91 -6.72
N ASN A 75 -1.80 12.87 -7.18
CA ASN A 75 -0.37 12.67 -7.39
C ASN A 75 0.42 13.38 -6.31
N PHE A 76 1.16 12.62 -5.50
CA PHE A 76 2.02 13.17 -4.45
C PHE A 76 3.49 12.96 -4.75
N VAL A 77 4.27 14.01 -4.52
CA VAL A 77 5.73 13.96 -4.49
C VAL A 77 6.17 13.67 -3.06
N MET A 78 6.96 12.62 -2.90
CA MET A 78 7.37 12.04 -1.62
C MET A 78 8.85 11.68 -1.64
N ASP A 79 9.49 11.54 -0.48
CA ASP A 79 10.85 11.03 -0.42
C ASP A 79 10.92 9.57 -0.88
N LYS A 80 12.02 9.20 -1.55
CA LYS A 80 12.18 7.85 -2.12
C LYS A 80 12.08 6.73 -1.09
N GLY A 81 12.49 7.01 0.16
CA GLY A 81 12.46 6.07 1.28
C GLY A 81 11.07 5.77 1.84
N VAL A 82 10.04 6.54 1.50
CA VAL A 82 8.67 6.31 1.98
C VAL A 82 8.16 4.96 1.46
N VAL A 83 7.80 4.05 2.36
CA VAL A 83 7.20 2.77 2.01
C VAL A 83 5.74 2.98 1.62
N TYR A 84 5.29 2.26 0.60
CA TYR A 84 3.91 2.38 0.11
C TYR A 84 2.85 2.03 1.16
N ALA A 85 3.09 0.99 1.97
CA ALA A 85 2.17 0.60 3.03
C ALA A 85 1.95 1.75 4.01
N ASP A 86 3.04 2.35 4.50
CA ASP A 86 3.03 3.49 5.42
C ASP A 86 2.32 4.70 4.81
N SER A 87 2.55 5.00 3.53
CA SER A 87 1.88 6.13 2.87
C SER A 87 0.37 5.91 2.73
N VAL A 88 -0.08 4.69 2.45
CA VAL A 88 -1.52 4.37 2.44
C VAL A 88 -2.12 4.49 3.83
N GLU A 89 -1.45 3.97 4.86
CA GLU A 89 -1.91 4.07 6.24
C GLU A 89 -2.05 5.54 6.67
N ASN A 90 -1.04 6.36 6.37
CA ASN A 90 -1.07 7.81 6.64
C ASN A 90 -2.23 8.51 5.91
N LEU A 91 -2.46 8.17 4.64
CA LEU A 91 -3.54 8.76 3.83
C LEU A 91 -4.94 8.26 4.24
N GLN A 92 -5.06 7.07 4.84
CA GLN A 92 -6.33 6.50 5.29
C GLN A 92 -6.86 7.13 6.59
N ASN A 93 -6.09 7.96 7.30
CA ASN A 93 -6.49 8.53 8.59
C ASN A 93 -7.30 9.83 8.46
N ILE A 94 -8.38 9.85 7.68
CA ILE A 94 -9.23 11.03 7.47
C ILE A 94 -10.59 10.81 8.14
N VAL A 95 -11.04 11.82 8.89
CA VAL A 95 -12.38 11.83 9.48
C VAL A 95 -13.39 12.25 8.40
N THR A 96 -14.18 11.31 7.91
CA THR A 96 -15.24 11.55 6.92
C THR A 96 -16.42 10.60 7.12
N ASN A 97 -17.62 11.03 6.71
CA ASN A 97 -18.83 10.19 6.69
C ASN A 97 -18.96 9.37 5.39
N LEU A 98 -18.08 9.60 4.42
CA LEU A 98 -18.07 8.88 3.15
C LEU A 98 -17.24 7.60 3.26
N ASN A 99 -17.67 6.56 2.54
CA ASN A 99 -16.82 5.40 2.35
C ASN A 99 -15.78 5.73 1.27
N TYR A 100 -14.55 5.29 1.47
CA TYR A 100 -13.52 5.38 0.43
C TYR A 100 -12.52 4.23 0.48
N GLU A 101 -11.89 4.00 -0.67
CA GLU A 101 -10.83 3.02 -0.86
C GLU A 101 -9.68 3.69 -1.59
N ILE A 102 -8.46 3.54 -1.07
CA ILE A 102 -7.24 4.09 -1.69
C ILE A 102 -6.50 2.95 -2.39
N SER A 103 -6.12 3.18 -3.64
CA SER A 103 -5.32 2.24 -4.42
C SER A 103 -4.15 2.95 -5.08
N LEU A 104 -3.00 2.29 -5.16
CA LEU A 104 -1.85 2.80 -5.93
C LEU A 104 -2.07 2.55 -7.41
N LYS A 105 -1.95 3.61 -8.19
CA LYS A 105 -2.05 3.57 -9.65
C LYS A 105 -0.68 3.48 -10.30
N ASP A 106 0.26 4.32 -9.85
CA ASP A 106 1.59 4.38 -10.45
C ASP A 106 2.65 4.94 -9.47
N ILE A 107 3.91 4.54 -9.66
CA ILE A 107 5.08 5.13 -9.04
C ILE A 107 6.03 5.59 -10.14
N TYR A 108 6.26 6.90 -10.21
CA TYR A 108 7.20 7.51 -11.13
C TYR A 108 8.46 7.97 -10.39
N GLU A 109 9.63 7.59 -10.92
CA GLU A 109 10.95 8.01 -10.43
C GLU A 109 11.82 8.48 -11.60
N SER A 110 12.50 9.62 -11.45
CA SER A 110 13.45 10.13 -12.44
C SER A 110 14.67 10.75 -11.75
N ALA A 111 15.80 10.81 -12.46
CA ALA A 111 17.04 11.40 -11.95
C ALA A 111 16.87 12.89 -11.60
N GLU A 112 15.97 13.59 -12.30
CA GLU A 112 15.64 15.00 -12.11
C GLU A 112 14.89 15.26 -10.79
N MET A 113 14.29 14.24 -10.17
CA MET A 113 13.56 14.37 -8.92
C MET A 113 14.45 14.27 -7.67
N LEU A 114 15.79 14.23 -7.82
CA LEU A 114 16.78 14.45 -6.75
C LEU A 114 16.49 13.70 -5.42
N GLY A 115 16.15 12.41 -5.50
CA GLY A 115 15.86 11.59 -4.31
C GLY A 115 14.40 11.58 -3.86
N LYS A 116 13.52 12.24 -4.61
CA LYS A 116 12.06 12.12 -4.49
C LYS A 116 11.49 11.15 -5.54
N LYS A 117 10.26 10.69 -5.28
CA LYS A 117 9.42 9.91 -6.19
C LYS A 117 8.01 10.49 -6.21
N SER A 118 7.30 10.25 -7.30
CA SER A 118 5.90 10.61 -7.45
C SER A 118 5.06 9.34 -7.33
N MET A 119 4.03 9.37 -6.49
CA MET A 119 3.09 8.26 -6.30
C MET A 119 1.69 8.76 -6.62
N THR A 120 1.03 8.08 -7.54
CA THR A 120 -0.35 8.39 -7.95
C THR A 120 -1.30 7.43 -7.27
N TYR A 121 -2.27 7.97 -6.53
CA TYR A 121 -3.30 7.22 -5.84
C TYR A 121 -4.65 7.48 -6.49
N ALA A 122 -5.39 6.41 -6.76
CA ALA A 122 -6.81 6.49 -7.10
C ALA A 122 -7.62 6.25 -5.83
N VAL A 123 -8.43 7.23 -5.45
CA VAL A 123 -9.33 7.16 -4.31
C VAL A 123 -10.76 7.00 -4.82
N LYS A 124 -11.35 5.84 -4.57
CA LYS A 124 -12.74 5.56 -4.90
C LYS A 124 -13.61 5.99 -3.73
N LEU A 125 -14.62 6.82 -3.97
CA LEU A 125 -15.53 7.40 -2.99
C LEU A 125 -16.98 7.05 -3.27
N TRP A 126 -17.73 6.72 -2.23
CA TRP A 126 -19.17 6.47 -2.34
C TRP A 126 -19.90 6.69 -1.02
N SER A 127 -21.21 6.87 -1.10
CA SER A 127 -22.11 6.71 0.04
C SER A 127 -23.01 5.49 -0.16
N ASP A 128 -23.53 4.95 0.94
CA ASP A 128 -24.46 3.82 0.94
C ASP A 128 -25.94 4.28 0.89
N ASP A 129 -26.21 5.58 1.06
CA ASP A 129 -27.55 6.16 1.22
C ASP A 129 -27.91 7.33 0.27
N HIS A 130 -26.95 7.90 -0.48
CA HIS A 130 -27.19 8.95 -1.47
C HIS A 130 -26.11 9.01 -2.55
N THR A 131 -26.40 9.73 -3.64
CA THR A 131 -25.40 10.09 -4.66
C THR A 131 -24.62 11.30 -4.17
N LEU A 132 -23.28 11.20 -4.17
CA LEU A 132 -22.40 12.27 -3.71
C LEU A 132 -22.66 13.59 -4.43
N SER A 133 -22.82 14.66 -3.65
CA SER A 133 -22.86 16.03 -4.17
C SER A 133 -21.46 16.54 -4.52
N GLY A 134 -21.40 17.58 -5.36
CA GLY A 134 -20.12 18.23 -5.68
C GLY A 134 -19.43 18.83 -4.44
N GLU A 135 -20.21 19.34 -3.49
CA GLU A 135 -19.69 19.89 -2.24
C GLU A 135 -19.03 18.81 -1.36
N GLU A 136 -19.64 17.63 -1.25
CA GLU A 136 -19.05 16.51 -0.50
C GLU A 136 -17.75 16.01 -1.11
N ILE A 137 -17.71 15.94 -2.45
CA ILE A 137 -16.50 15.57 -3.18
C ILE A 137 -15.39 16.59 -2.94
N GLU A 138 -15.70 17.89 -2.99
CA GLU A 138 -14.72 18.96 -2.78
C GLU A 138 -14.23 19.02 -1.33
N ASN A 139 -15.13 18.81 -0.37
CA ASN A 139 -14.79 18.75 1.06
C ASN A 139 -13.86 17.56 1.37
N PHE A 140 -14.14 16.39 0.78
CA PHE A 140 -13.25 15.25 0.90
C PHE A 140 -11.90 15.53 0.23
N HIS A 141 -11.90 16.05 -0.99
CA HIS A 141 -10.68 16.37 -1.75
C HIS A 141 -9.76 17.31 -0.96
N SER A 142 -10.32 18.39 -0.39
CA SER A 142 -9.60 19.35 0.43
C SER A 142 -9.03 18.70 1.70
N SER A 143 -9.84 17.91 2.41
CA SER A 143 -9.43 17.19 3.63
C SER A 143 -8.32 16.17 3.35
N PHE A 144 -8.41 15.48 2.21
CA PHE A 144 -7.44 14.49 1.77
C PHE A 144 -6.08 15.12 1.48
N ILE A 145 -6.07 16.24 0.76
CA ILE A 145 -4.84 17.00 0.49
C ILE A 145 -4.26 17.57 1.79
N GLN A 146 -5.10 18.06 2.70
CA GLN A 146 -4.63 18.60 3.98
C GLN A 146 -3.98 17.50 4.84
N ASN A 147 -4.59 16.32 4.91
CA ASN A 147 -4.01 15.17 5.60
C ASN A 147 -2.65 14.78 4.99
N ALA A 148 -2.57 14.68 3.67
CA ALA A 148 -1.32 14.37 2.96
C ALA A 148 -0.20 15.37 3.30
N LYS A 149 -0.52 16.68 3.35
CA LYS A 149 0.44 17.72 3.73
C LYS A 149 1.00 17.57 5.14
N ASN A 150 0.23 17.05 6.09
CA ASN A 150 0.70 16.82 7.46
C ASN A 150 1.84 15.80 7.52
N PHE A 151 1.93 14.89 6.55
CA PHE A 151 2.99 13.91 6.40
C PHE A 151 4.10 14.35 5.43
N GLY A 152 4.08 15.60 4.97
CA GLY A 152 5.05 16.14 4.01
C GLY A 152 4.84 15.68 2.58
N TYR A 153 3.64 15.18 2.23
CA TYR A 153 3.32 14.74 0.88
C TYR A 153 2.82 15.94 0.06
N GLU A 154 3.62 16.35 -0.93
CA GLU A 154 3.33 17.53 -1.74
C GLU A 154 2.47 17.14 -2.94
N LEU A 155 1.27 17.72 -3.07
CA LEU A 155 0.43 17.50 -4.25
C LEU A 155 1.10 18.10 -5.48
N LYS A 156 1.33 17.27 -6.50
CA LYS A 156 1.77 17.71 -7.82
C LYS A 156 0.55 18.02 -8.66
N MET A 157 0.30 19.30 -8.92
CA MET A 157 -0.69 19.68 -9.92
C MET A 157 -0.20 19.24 -11.29
N MET A 158 -1.03 18.47 -12.00
CA MET A 158 -0.85 18.16 -13.42
C MET A 158 -1.12 19.39 -14.28
#